data_AF-A0A524L7Q8-F1
#
_entry.id   AF-A0A524L7Q8-F1
#
_cell.length_a   1.000
_cell.length_b   1.000
_cell.length_c   1.000
_cell.angle_alpha   90.00
_cell.angle_beta   90.00
_cell.angle_gamma   90.00
#
_symmetry.space_group_name_H-M   'P 1'
#
loop_
_entity.id
_entity.type
_entity.pdbx_description
1 polymer ?
#
loop_
_entity_poly.entity_id
_entity_poly.type
_entity_poly.pdbx_seq_one_letter_code
_entity_poly.pdbx_strand_id
1 'polypeptide(L)' 'MAMRGPRQPDGMMSFDDVKQYITDNLSVQVRTGWLDEYSYGVTVRLLLEGEVLNEEEAAIPVGDPYLNNYYS' A
#
# COMPACT_ATOMS: atom_id res chain seq x y z
N MET A 1 -21.15 -41.26 -7.17
CA MET A 1 -20.13 -41.23 -6.10
C MET A 1 -19.03 -40.27 -6.54
N ALA A 2 -18.97 -39.07 -5.97
CA ALA A 2 -17.93 -38.10 -6.31
C ALA A 2 -16.66 -38.45 -5.53
N MET A 3 -15.57 -38.75 -6.25
CA MET A 3 -14.27 -39.01 -5.64
C MET A 3 -13.75 -37.70 -5.03
N ARG A 4 -13.63 -37.67 -3.69
CA ARG A 4 -12.91 -36.62 -2.98
C ARG A 4 -11.46 -36.66 -3.44
N GLY A 5 -10.97 -35.55 -4.00
CA GLY A 5 -9.57 -35.38 -4.37
C GLY A 5 -8.62 -35.61 -3.18
N PRO A 6 -7.32 -35.79 -3.43
CA PRO A 6 -6.34 -36.08 -2.40
C PRO A 6 -6.39 -35.01 -1.30
N ARG A 7 -6.50 -35.45 -0.04
CA ARG A 7 -6.42 -34.55 1.12
C ARG A 7 -5.01 -33.93 1.12
N GLN A 8 -4.96 -32.60 1.07
CA GLN A 8 -3.70 -31.87 1.20
C GLN A 8 -3.14 -32.09 2.63
N PRO A 9 -1.81 -32.21 2.79
CA PRO A 9 -1.20 -32.47 4.09
C PRO A 9 -1.53 -31.37 5.09
N ASP A 10 -1.91 -31.78 6.31
CA ASP A 10 -2.31 -30.88 7.39
C ASP A 10 -1.18 -29.85 7.66
N GLY A 11 -1.46 -28.57 7.36
CA GLY A 11 -0.52 -27.46 7.54
C GLY A 11 -0.15 -26.69 6.27
N MET A 12 -0.52 -27.20 5.08
CA MET A 12 -0.46 -26.40 3.85
C MET A 12 -1.81 -25.72 3.62
N MET A 13 -1.84 -24.38 3.70
CA MET A 13 -2.98 -23.62 3.19
C MET A 13 -3.12 -23.87 1.69
N SER A 14 -4.36 -24.06 1.22
CA SER A 14 -4.60 -24.11 -0.21
C SER A 14 -4.31 -22.73 -0.83
N PHE A 15 -4.04 -22.69 -2.13
CA PHE A 15 -3.84 -21.41 -2.83
C PHE A 15 -5.04 -20.46 -2.67
N ASP A 16 -6.24 -21.01 -2.60
CA ASP A 16 -7.46 -20.24 -2.40
C ASP A 16 -7.55 -19.69 -0.96
N ASP A 17 -7.11 -20.45 0.04
CA ASP A 17 -7.04 -19.97 1.43
C ASP A 17 -6.00 -18.85 1.58
N VAL A 18 -4.84 -18.97 0.93
CA VAL A 18 -3.81 -17.91 0.92
C VAL A 18 -4.35 -16.65 0.26
N LYS A 19 -5.05 -16.77 -0.87
CA LYS A 19 -5.69 -15.63 -1.52
C LYS A 19 -6.73 -14.96 -0.64
N GLN A 20 -7.59 -15.75 -0.01
CA GLN A 20 -8.63 -15.25 0.87
C GLN A 20 -8.01 -14.51 2.06
N TYR A 21 -7.01 -15.11 2.71
CA TYR A 21 -6.27 -14.49 3.81
C TYR A 21 -5.62 -13.17 3.41
N ILE A 22 -4.93 -13.10 2.26
CA ILE A 22 -4.37 -11.83 1.78
C ILE A 22 -5.48 -10.82 1.57
N THR A 23 -6.57 -11.20 0.92
CA THR A 23 -7.70 -10.30 0.64
C THR A 23 -8.32 -9.73 1.91
N ASP A 24 -8.45 -10.55 2.96
CA ASP A 24 -9.07 -10.15 4.22
C ASP A 24 -8.18 -9.27 5.09
N ASN A 25 -6.85 -9.39 4.94
CA ASN A 25 -5.88 -8.73 5.83
C ASN A 25 -5.01 -7.66 5.16
N LEU A 26 -5.09 -7.52 3.83
CA LEU A 26 -4.39 -6.48 3.10
C LEU A 26 -5.09 -5.14 3.31
N SER A 27 -4.32 -4.12 3.70
CA SER A 27 -4.80 -2.75 3.85
C SER A 27 -3.83 -1.75 3.24
N VAL A 28 -4.36 -0.60 2.84
CA VAL A 28 -3.57 0.53 2.35
C VAL A 28 -3.71 1.67 3.34
N GLN A 29 -2.58 2.19 3.80
CA GLN A 29 -2.54 3.38 4.64
C GLN A 29 -1.94 4.54 3.86
N VAL A 30 -2.65 5.66 3.82
CA VAL A 30 -2.15 6.92 3.26
C VAL A 30 -1.92 7.89 4.41
N ARG A 31 -0.72 8.45 4.48
CA ARG A 31 -0.37 9.54 5.39
C ARG A 31 0.02 10.74 4.57
N THR A 32 -0.37 11.91 5.04
CA THR A 32 -0.01 13.17 4.40
C THR A 32 0.49 14.17 5.43
N GLY A 33 1.41 15.04 5.03
CA GLY A 33 1.98 16.03 5.93
C GLY A 33 2.96 16.97 5.23
N TRP A 34 3.33 18.05 5.89
CA TRP A 34 4.41 18.91 5.43
C TRP A 34 5.75 18.20 5.64
N LEU A 35 6.56 18.11 4.59
CA LEU A 35 7.95 17.64 4.70
C LEU A 35 8.87 18.81 5.04
N ASP A 36 8.63 19.97 4.41
CA ASP A 36 9.31 21.24 4.66
C ASP A 36 8.39 22.43 4.34
N GLU A 37 8.94 23.65 4.33
CA GLU A 37 8.21 24.92 4.07
C GLU A 37 7.61 25.01 2.65
N TYR A 38 8.15 24.26 1.68
CA TYR A 38 7.81 24.35 0.26
C TYR A 38 7.30 23.02 -0.34
N SER A 39 7.24 21.95 0.45
CA SER A 39 6.85 20.63 -0.04
C SER A 39 5.86 19.89 0.88
N TYR A 40 4.83 19.33 0.24
CA TYR A 40 3.84 18.48 0.88
C TYR A 40 4.14 17.02 0.57
N GLY A 41 4.29 16.19 1.58
CA GLY A 41 4.55 14.76 1.47
C GLY A 41 3.28 13.93 1.49
N VAL A 42 3.28 12.89 0.65
CA VAL A 42 2.31 11.80 0.70
C VAL A 42 3.07 10.49 0.82
N THR A 43 2.82 9.76 1.90
CA THR A 43 3.37 8.41 2.12
C THR A 43 2.24 7.39 1.96
N VAL A 44 2.43 6.40 1.09
CA VAL A 44 1.49 5.30 0.88
C VAL A 44 2.16 4.01 1.35
N ARG A 45 1.47 3.27 2.22
CA ARG A 45 1.93 1.99 2.77
C ARG A 45 0.97 0.88 2.39
N LEU A 46 1.52 -0.23 1.93
CA LEU A 46 0.81 -1.50 1.79
C LEU A 46 1.08 -2.33 3.05
N LEU A 47 0.02 -2.74 3.75
CA LEU A 47 0.12 -3.51 4.98
C LEU A 47 -0.58 -4.86 4.85
N LEU A 48 -0.01 -5.90 5.45
CA LEU A 48 -0.64 -7.20 5.65
C LEU A 48 -0.61 -7.53 7.14
N GLU A 49 -1.78 -7.71 7.76
CA GLU A 49 -1.91 -7.89 9.23
C GLU A 49 -1.25 -6.77 10.06
N GLY A 50 -1.18 -5.55 9.50
CA GLY A 50 -0.53 -4.41 10.15
C GLY A 50 0.99 -4.34 9.98
N GLU A 51 1.62 -5.33 9.35
CA GLU A 51 3.03 -5.27 8.96
C GLU A 51 3.18 -4.55 7.61
N VAL A 52 4.19 -3.69 7.49
CA VAL A 52 4.44 -2.93 6.25
C VAL A 52 5.16 -3.81 5.23
N LEU A 53 4.49 -4.14 4.14
CA LEU A 53 5.08 -4.88 3.02
C LEU A 53 5.83 -3.97 2.05
N ASN A 54 5.31 -2.77 1.85
CA ASN A 54 5.88 -1.78 0.94
C ASN A 54 5.49 -0.37 1.43
N GLU A 55 6.39 0.59 1.24
CA GLU A 55 6.20 2.00 1.55
C GLU A 55 6.79 2.84 0.43
N GLU A 56 6.00 3.76 -0.09
CA GLU A 56 6.41 4.74 -1.10
C GLU A 56 6.09 6.13 -0.58
N GLU A 57 7.04 7.06 -0.74
CA GLU A 57 6.86 8.46 -0.38
C GLU A 57 7.05 9.35 -1.62
N ALA A 58 6.14 10.31 -1.78
CA ALA A 58 6.21 11.31 -2.83
C ALA A 58 6.16 12.71 -2.22
N ALA A 59 7.09 13.57 -2.65
CA ALA A 59 7.06 14.99 -2.36
C ALA A 59 6.34 15.74 -3.48
N ILE A 60 5.34 16.53 -3.13
CA ILE A 60 4.59 17.41 -4.02
C ILE A 60 5.07 18.84 -3.71
N PRO A 61 5.83 19.48 -4.60
CA PRO A 61 6.25 20.87 -4.40
C PRO A 61 5.01 21.76 -4.44
N VAL A 62 4.82 22.55 -3.39
CA VAL A 62 3.78 23.58 -3.33
C VAL A 62 4.44 24.82 -3.91
N GLY A 63 4.37 24.96 -5.24
CA GLY A 63 5.23 25.86 -6.02
C GLY A 63 5.44 27.25 -5.42
N ASP A 64 6.65 27.79 -5.59
CA ASP A 64 7.00 29.14 -5.17
C ASP A 64 5.99 30.18 -5.69
N PRO A 65 5.38 31.02 -4.83
CA PRO A 65 4.64 32.18 -5.29
C PRO A 65 5.49 33.17 -6.11
N TYR A 66 6.83 33.02 -6.09
CA TYR A 66 7.78 33.88 -6.79
C TYR A 66 8.08 33.49 -8.25
N LEU A 67 7.64 32.32 -8.72
CA LEU A 67 7.85 31.90 -10.12
C LEU A 67 6.73 32.35 -11.08
N ASN A 68 5.60 32.86 -10.58
CA ASN A 68 4.54 33.43 -11.42
C ASN A 68 4.90 34.79 -12.07
N ASN A 69 6.05 35.38 -11.74
CA ASN A 69 6.47 36.68 -12.28
C ASN A 69 7.50 36.60 -13.42
N TYR A 70 7.92 35.42 -13.87
CA TYR A 70 8.94 35.29 -14.94
C TYR A 70 8.38 34.99 -16.35
N TYR A 71 7.05 34.90 -16.50
CA TYR A 71 6.38 34.65 -17.80
C TYR A 71 5.23 35.62 -18.11
N SER A 72 5.32 36.89 -17.69
CA SER A 72 4.44 37.98 -18.20
C SER A 72 5.21 38.93 -19.10
#